data_AF-A0A3S0EWE4-F1
#
_entry.id   AF-A0A3S0EWE4-F1
#
_cell.length_a   1.000
_cell.length_b   1.000
_cell.length_c   1.000
_cell.angle_alpha   90.00
_cell.angle_beta   90.00
_cell.angle_gamma   90.00
#
_symmetry.space_group_name_H-M   'P 1'
#
loop_
_entity.id
_entity.type
_entity.pdbx_description
1 polymer ?
#
loop_
_entity_poly.entity_id
_entity_poly.type
_entity_poly.pdbx_seq_one_letter_code
_entity_poly.pdbx_strand_id
1 'polypeptide(L)'
;MGLDFIRTAAPGFNRVLDRRLVEMHSPTLFSGDIPIVSRTARADLCGNAIVEPGEKVLLRIVGDRVIVQRLNIIIAESSNAPAEFVAHLRAGAGIAEGEVTSVQPISQTLEIGICE
;
A
#
# COMPACT_ATOMS: atom_id res chain seq x y z
N MET A 1 -33.51 -46.30 -26.59
CA MET A 1 -32.43 -45.42 -27.11
C MET A 1 -32.99 -43.99 -27.19
N GLY A 2 -32.82 -43.15 -26.17
CA GLY A 2 -33.45 -41.81 -26.19
C GLY A 2 -32.89 -40.80 -25.19
N LEU A 3 -32.50 -41.25 -23.99
CA LEU A 3 -31.92 -40.36 -22.96
C LEU A 3 -30.41 -40.16 -23.11
N ASP A 4 -29.68 -41.15 -23.62
CA ASP A 4 -28.21 -41.07 -23.77
C ASP A 4 -27.80 -40.08 -24.86
N PHE A 5 -28.63 -39.91 -25.91
CA PHE A 5 -28.37 -38.96 -27.00
C PHE A 5 -28.47 -37.50 -26.52
N ILE A 6 -29.42 -37.22 -25.61
CA ILE A 6 -29.64 -35.88 -25.06
C ILE A 6 -28.47 -35.46 -24.15
N ARG A 7 -27.90 -36.40 -23.37
CA ARG A 7 -26.73 -36.12 -22.53
C ARG A 7 -25.46 -35.93 -23.34
N THR A 8 -25.33 -36.61 -24.49
CA THR A 8 -24.16 -36.50 -25.37
C THR A 8 -24.17 -35.23 -26.21
N ALA A 9 -25.37 -34.68 -26.47
CA ALA A 9 -25.57 -33.44 -27.23
C ALA A 9 -25.50 -32.16 -26.36
N ALA A 10 -25.26 -32.27 -25.06
CA ALA A 10 -25.09 -31.10 -24.20
C ALA A 10 -23.79 -30.36 -24.59
N PRO A 11 -23.86 -29.10 -25.06
CA PRO A 11 -22.66 -28.36 -25.41
C PRO A 11 -21.78 -28.21 -24.16
N GLY A 12 -20.54 -28.69 -24.26
CA GLY A 12 -19.55 -28.52 -23.20
C GLY A 12 -19.38 -27.06 -22.85
N PHE A 13 -19.14 -26.77 -21.57
CA PHE A 13 -18.93 -25.42 -21.05
C PHE A 13 -17.93 -24.66 -21.93
N ASN A 14 -18.39 -23.62 -22.62
CA ASN A 14 -17.58 -22.89 -23.57
C ASN A 14 -16.61 -21.98 -22.80
N ARG A 15 -15.39 -22.47 -22.57
CA ARG A 15 -14.34 -21.77 -21.83
C ARG A 15 -13.66 -20.73 -22.74
N VAL A 16 -14.45 -19.83 -23.31
CA VAL A 16 -13.94 -18.70 -24.10
C VAL A 16 -13.76 -17.52 -23.15
N LEU A 17 -12.50 -17.16 -22.91
CA LEU A 17 -12.16 -15.93 -22.22
C LEU A 17 -12.49 -14.76 -23.16
N ASP A 18 -13.49 -13.96 -22.80
CA ASP A 18 -13.79 -12.73 -23.52
C ASP A 18 -12.68 -11.70 -23.24
N ARG A 19 -11.70 -11.64 -24.15
CA ARG A 19 -10.56 -10.73 -24.05
C ARG A 19 -10.99 -9.27 -24.01
N ARG A 20 -12.12 -8.92 -24.63
CA ARG A 20 -12.65 -7.56 -24.68
C ARG A 20 -13.23 -7.13 -23.34
N LEU A 21 -13.88 -8.06 -22.65
CA LEU A 21 -14.39 -7.84 -21.30
C LEU A 21 -13.23 -7.66 -20.32
N VAL A 22 -12.16 -8.45 -20.45
CA VAL A 22 -10.93 -8.28 -19.65
C VAL A 22 -10.28 -6.92 -19.90
N GLU A 23 -10.17 -6.48 -21.15
CA GLU A 23 -9.59 -5.19 -21.51
C GLU A 23 -10.41 -4.01 -20.97
N MET A 24 -11.75 -4.07 -21.04
CA MET A 24 -12.63 -3.04 -20.47
C MET A 24 -12.55 -2.96 -18.94
N HIS A 25 -12.32 -4.08 -18.26
CA HIS A 25 -12.17 -4.12 -16.81
C HIS A 25 -10.72 -3.94 -16.32
N SER A 26 -9.76 -3.82 -17.24
CA SER A 26 -8.36 -3.58 -16.89
C SER A 26 -8.13 -2.07 -16.80
N PRO A 27 -7.91 -1.51 -15.60
CA PRO A 27 -7.67 -0.09 -15.44
C PRO A 27 -6.40 0.33 -16.20
N THR A 28 -6.53 1.34 -17.04
CA THR A 28 -5.43 2.00 -17.75
C THR A 28 -4.90 3.20 -16.95
N LEU A 29 -3.75 3.75 -17.35
CA LEU A 29 -3.14 4.95 -16.73
C LEU A 29 -4.06 6.20 -16.72
N PHE A 30 -5.13 6.20 -17.51
CA PHE A 30 -6.09 7.31 -17.62
C PHE A 30 -7.43 7.02 -16.92
N SER A 31 -7.53 5.93 -16.17
CA SER A 31 -8.77 5.58 -15.45
C SER A 31 -8.90 6.47 -14.22
N GLY A 32 -9.91 7.35 -14.21
CA GLY A 32 -10.10 8.35 -13.16
C GLY A 32 -10.48 7.79 -11.78
N ASP A 33 -10.97 6.55 -11.73
CA ASP A 33 -11.46 5.91 -10.49
C ASP A 33 -10.40 5.09 -9.74
N ILE A 34 -9.11 5.23 -10.10
CA ILE A 34 -8.05 4.58 -9.32
C ILE A 34 -7.76 5.49 -8.12
N PRO A 35 -8.07 5.08 -6.87
CA PRO A 35 -7.65 5.86 -5.72
C PRO A 35 -6.11 5.93 -5.74
N ILE A 36 -5.57 7.14 -5.91
CA ILE A 36 -4.14 7.40 -5.79
C ILE A 36 -3.82 7.34 -4.30
N VAL A 37 -3.76 6.13 -3.75
CA VAL A 37 -3.40 5.95 -2.34
C VAL A 37 -1.92 6.27 -2.22
N SER A 38 -1.61 7.37 -1.55
CA SER A 38 -0.22 7.67 -1.21
C SER A 38 0.26 6.61 -0.21
N ARG A 39 0.94 5.57 -0.72
CA ARG A 39 1.43 4.43 0.07
C ARG A 39 2.60 4.82 0.95
N THR A 40 3.23 5.96 0.67
CA THR A 40 4.42 6.43 1.38
C THR A 40 4.25 7.86 1.90
N ALA A 41 4.90 8.13 3.02
CA ALA A 41 5.01 9.47 3.59
C ALA A 41 6.49 9.85 3.74
N ARG A 42 6.81 11.12 3.51
CA ARG A 42 8.13 11.67 3.80
C ARG A 42 8.26 11.95 5.28
N ALA A 43 9.36 11.53 5.90
CA ALA A 43 9.73 11.85 7.27
C ALA A 43 11.15 12.42 7.32
N ASP A 44 11.37 13.31 8.28
CA ASP A 44 12.67 13.91 8.56
C ASP A 44 13.34 13.11 9.69
N LEU A 45 14.61 12.75 9.51
CA LEU A 45 15.37 11.98 10.49
C LEU A 45 15.59 12.79 11.77
N CYS A 46 15.41 12.15 12.92
CA CYS A 46 15.72 12.73 14.21
C CYS A 46 17.16 12.35 14.62
N GLY A 47 18.05 13.33 14.66
CA GLY A 47 19.44 13.15 15.07
C GLY A 47 20.27 12.35 14.04
N ASN A 48 21.25 11.57 14.53
CA ASN A 48 22.13 10.76 13.67
C ASN A 48 21.71 9.28 13.64
N ALA A 49 20.40 9.01 13.62
CA ALA A 49 19.90 7.65 13.49
C ALA A 49 20.35 7.05 12.15
N ILE A 50 21.06 5.92 12.20
CA ILE A 50 21.45 5.15 11.01
C ILE A 50 20.25 4.28 10.64
N VAL A 51 19.70 4.51 9.46
CA VAL A 51 18.51 3.82 8.94
C VAL A 51 18.82 3.27 7.56
N GLU A 52 18.40 2.04 7.30
CA GLU A 52 18.61 1.37 6.01
C GLU A 52 17.27 1.17 5.28
N PRO A 53 17.24 1.17 3.94
CA PRO A 53 16.06 0.76 3.18
C PRO A 53 15.69 -0.70 3.50
N GLY A 54 14.40 -0.98 3.58
CA GLY A 54 13.86 -2.30 3.94
C GLY A 54 13.71 -2.53 5.45
N GLU A 55 14.14 -1.57 6.27
CA GLU A 55 14.05 -1.70 7.72
C GLU A 55 12.60 -1.58 8.22
N LYS A 56 12.20 -2.52 9.09
CA LYS A 56 10.89 -2.51 9.74
C LYS A 56 10.86 -1.52 10.90
N VAL A 57 9.83 -0.67 10.90
CA VAL A 57 9.66 0.41 11.85
C VAL A 57 8.22 0.45 12.36
N LEU A 58 8.02 1.02 13.55
CA LEU A 58 6.70 1.28 14.08
C LEU A 58 6.29 2.70 13.71
N LEU A 59 5.14 2.83 13.07
CA LEU A 59 4.52 4.10 12.75
C LEU A 59 3.47 4.42 13.81
N ARG A 60 3.49 5.63 14.35
CA ARG A 60 2.51 6.06 15.34
C ARG A 60 2.07 7.50 15.11
N ILE A 61 0.80 7.78 15.32
CA ILE A 61 0.27 9.14 15.34
C ILE A 61 0.38 9.71 16.76
N VAL A 62 1.01 10.87 16.87
CA VAL A 62 1.06 11.66 18.10
C VAL A 62 0.60 13.08 17.78
N GLY A 63 -0.62 13.41 18.22
CA GLY A 63 -1.26 14.68 17.86
C GLY A 63 -1.53 14.74 16.36
N ASP A 64 -0.88 15.70 15.69
CA ASP A 64 -1.01 15.95 14.25
C ASP A 64 0.21 15.49 13.44
N ARG A 65 1.10 14.72 14.05
CA ARG A 65 2.34 14.24 13.42
C ARG A 65 2.40 12.72 13.42
N VAL A 66 3.09 12.17 12.43
CA VAL A 66 3.44 10.75 12.39
C VAL A 66 4.87 10.62 12.89
N ILE A 67 5.08 9.84 13.94
CA ILE A 67 6.41 9.49 14.43
C ILE A 67 6.77 8.09 13.94
N VAL A 68 8.05 7.92 13.63
CA VAL A 68 8.65 6.65 13.22
C VAL A 68 9.55 6.20 14.35
N GLN A 69 9.30 4.99 14.86
CA GLN A 69 10.02 4.44 15.99
C GLN A 69 10.73 3.15 15.60
N ARG A 70 11.97 3.02 16.08
CA ARG A 70 12.68 1.75 16.15
C ARG A 70 12.65 1.32 17.61
N LEU A 71 11.91 0.27 17.92
CA LEU A 71 11.66 -0.17 19.30
C LEU A 71 11.07 1.00 20.12
N ASN A 72 11.82 1.52 21.10
CA ASN A 72 11.40 2.62 21.98
C ASN A 72 12.03 3.98 21.61
N ILE A 73 12.77 4.05 20.50
CA ILE A 73 13.51 5.26 20.08
C ILE A 73 12.81 5.86 18.88
N ILE A 74 12.52 7.16 18.93
CA ILE A 74 12.03 7.93 17.77
C ILE A 74 13.21 8.19 16.85
N ILE A 75 13.10 7.71 15.61
CA ILE A 75 14.17 7.82 14.60
C ILE A 75 13.84 8.85 13.53
N ALA A 76 12.56 9.14 13.29
CA ALA A 76 12.12 10.15 12.34
C ALA A 76 10.73 10.69 12.71
N GLU A 77 10.42 11.89 12.23
CA GLU A 77 9.10 12.50 12.36
C GLU A 77 8.61 13.04 11.01
N SER A 78 7.32 12.91 10.76
CA SER A 78 6.64 13.51 9.63
C SER A 78 5.60 14.49 10.14
N SER A 79 5.88 15.77 9.89
CA SER A 79 4.97 16.87 10.24
C SER A 79 3.87 17.07 9.20
N ASN A 80 4.05 16.56 7.98
CA ASN A 80 3.14 16.77 6.86
C ASN A 80 2.94 15.46 6.08
N ALA A 81 2.44 14.44 6.78
CA ALA A 81 2.09 13.18 6.15
C ALA A 81 0.82 13.36 5.28
N PRO A 82 0.71 12.68 4.12
CA PRO A 82 -0.49 12.71 3.30
C PRO A 82 -1.74 12.35 4.10
N ALA A 83 -2.85 13.06 3.88
CA ALA A 83 -4.08 12.88 4.66
C ALA A 83 -4.61 11.43 4.60
N GLU A 84 -4.47 10.77 3.46
CA GLU A 84 -4.85 9.37 3.26
C GLU A 84 -3.98 8.41 4.10
N PHE A 85 -2.68 8.67 4.19
CA PHE A 85 -1.74 7.90 5.00
C PHE A 85 -2.09 8.01 6.49
N VAL A 86 -2.41 9.23 6.94
CA VAL A 86 -2.88 9.49 8.31
C VAL A 86 -4.23 8.82 8.56
N ALA A 87 -5.15 8.86 7.61
CA ALA A 87 -6.45 8.19 7.72
C ALA A 87 -6.29 6.67 7.87
N HIS A 88 -5.39 6.06 7.09
CA HIS A 88 -5.07 4.64 7.17
C HIS A 88 -4.50 4.26 8.56
N LEU A 89 -3.54 5.04 9.06
CA LEU A 89 -3.00 4.87 10.41
C LEU A 89 -4.09 5.02 11.49
N ARG A 90 -4.97 6.02 11.37
CA ARG A 90 -6.06 6.24 12.33
C ARG A 90 -7.07 5.10 12.35
N ALA A 91 -7.32 4.45 11.20
CA ALA A 91 -8.17 3.25 11.14
C ALA A 91 -7.61 2.10 12.00
N GLY A 92 -6.28 1.97 12.06
CA GLY A 92 -5.56 1.00 12.91
C GLY A 92 -5.29 1.46 14.35
N ALA A 93 -6.14 2.31 14.93
CA ALA A 93 -5.93 2.92 16.26
C ALA A 93 -4.71 3.85 16.38
N GLY A 94 -4.21 4.36 15.25
CA GLY A 94 -3.10 5.32 15.20
C GLY A 94 -1.72 4.68 15.32
N ILE A 95 -1.61 3.35 15.15
CA ILE A 95 -0.35 2.60 15.16
C ILE A 95 -0.37 1.62 13.98
N ALA A 96 0.72 1.51 13.25
CA ALA A 96 0.91 0.47 12.24
C ALA A 96 2.37 0.04 12.15
N GLU A 97 2.59 -1.17 11.62
CA GLU A 97 3.91 -1.56 11.15
C GLU A 97 4.18 -0.88 9.81
N GLY A 98 5.41 -0.41 9.63
CA GLY A 98 5.86 0.22 8.40
C GLY A 98 7.25 -0.25 8.01
N GLU A 99 7.66 0.20 6.84
CA GLU A 99 8.97 -0.11 6.27
C GLU A 99 9.58 1.14 5.65
N VAL A 100 10.89 1.30 5.84
CA VAL A 100 11.65 2.38 5.20
C VAL A 100 11.83 2.02 3.73
N THR A 101 11.20 2.78 2.84
CA THR A 101 11.23 2.51 1.40
C THR A 101 12.45 3.15 0.73
N SER A 102 12.85 4.33 1.20
CA SER A 102 14.00 5.06 0.66
C SER A 102 14.61 5.97 1.72
N VAL A 103 15.92 6.16 1.66
CA VAL A 103 16.67 7.06 2.56
C VAL A 103 17.46 8.04 1.71
N GLN A 104 17.34 9.34 2.01
CA GLN A 104 18.09 10.41 1.38
C GLN A 104 19.08 11.00 2.40
N PRO A 105 20.33 10.52 2.43
CA PRO A 105 21.29 10.87 3.49
C PRO A 105 21.73 12.34 3.46
N ILE A 106 21.72 12.98 2.29
CA ILE A 106 22.13 14.39 2.13
C ILE A 106 21.10 15.34 2.75
N SER A 107 19.81 15.07 2.53
CA SER A 107 18.70 15.88 3.05
C SER A 107 18.24 15.44 4.44
N GLN A 108 18.82 14.37 4.98
CA GLN A 108 18.40 13.72 6.23
C GLN A 108 16.89 13.39 6.23
N THR A 109 16.38 12.94 5.08
CA THR A 109 14.98 12.56 4.93
C THR A 109 14.86 11.11 4.53
N LEU A 110 13.69 10.53 4.79
CA LEU A 110 13.36 9.19 4.39
C LEU A 110 11.90 9.08 3.96
N GLU A 111 11.60 8.04 3.19
CA GLU A 111 10.24 7.66 2.84
C GLU A 111 9.87 6.40 3.63
N ILE A 112 8.70 6.45 4.26
CA ILE A 112 8.09 5.34 5.00
C ILE A 112 6.85 4.85 4.27
N GLY A 113 6.71 3.53 4.13
CA GLY A 113 5.47 2.88 3.72
C GLY A 113 4.80 2.17 4.89
N ILE A 114 3.48 2.00 4.82
CA ILE A 114 2.74 1.12 5.74
C ILE A 114 2.82 -0.31 5.17
N CYS A 115 3.12 -1.29 6.02
CA CYS A 115 3.02 -2.70 5.65
C CYS A 115 1.55 -3.14 5.76
N GLU A 116 1.06 -3.88 4.76
CA GLU A 116 -0.27 -4.53 4.78
C GLU A 116 -0.33 -5.68 5.80
#